data_AF-L0HGJ1-F1
#
_entry.id   AF-L0HGJ1-F1
#
_cell.length_a   1.000
_cell.length_b   1.000
_cell.length_c   1.000
_cell.angle_alpha   90.00
_cell.angle_beta   90.00
_cell.angle_gamma   90.00
#
_symmetry.space_group_name_H-M   'P 1'
#
loop_
_entity.id
_entity.type
_entity.pdbx_description
1 polymer ?
#
loop_
_entity_poly.entity_id
_entity_poly.type
_entity_poly.pdbx_seq_one_letter_code
_entity_poly.pdbx_strand_id
1 'polypeptide(L)'
;MMQDPRDTEKAVTGLELIILVSVLVAGAAFLLVFLSGCAPDPLRTFPGGLVAESAYISGDNVQTVGNVYGFPMTSRTKGLLRVITVKEDPMQLGVVRFTVSLFIGDTGAIDMDKVRVLWSRNNEFEIIRKTPPTVLICPNWTISNKYNMLPGRIADADEWLEPGEQFEITLCPTTGTPSYGQFTITLWPEGVAAPLTIPRMTPARIQPVMNLG
;
A
#
# COMPACT_ATOMS: atom_id res chain seq x y z
N MET A 1 -79.69 37.58 16.21
CA MET A 1 -78.37 37.76 15.55
C MET A 1 -77.60 38.73 16.44
N MET A 2 -76.79 38.19 17.34
CA MET A 2 -76.13 38.94 18.42
C MET A 2 -74.63 38.69 18.23
N GLN A 3 -73.90 39.71 17.77
CA GLN A 3 -72.44 39.70 17.71
C GLN A 3 -71.92 39.85 19.14
N ASP A 4 -71.22 38.82 19.61
CA ASP A 4 -70.51 38.80 20.90
C ASP A 4 -69.23 39.65 20.75
N PRO A 5 -69.09 40.79 21.46
CA PRO A 5 -67.88 41.59 21.45
C PRO A 5 -66.93 41.01 22.49
N ARG A 6 -66.29 39.89 22.14
CA ARG A 6 -65.16 39.34 22.89
C ARG A 6 -63.97 39.13 21.97
N ASP A 7 -63.58 40.21 21.30
CA ASP A 7 -62.19 40.40 20.92
C ASP A 7 -61.41 40.77 22.18
N THR A 8 -61.07 39.75 22.97
CA THR A 8 -59.98 39.86 23.93
C THR A 8 -58.69 40.04 23.14
N GLU A 9 -58.30 41.30 22.94
CA GLU A 9 -56.92 41.68 22.66
C GLU A 9 -56.07 41.18 23.85
N LYS A 10 -55.57 39.95 23.74
CA LYS A 10 -54.56 39.41 24.65
C LYS A 10 -53.27 40.17 24.35
N ALA A 11 -53.08 41.29 25.04
CA ALA A 11 -51.82 42.00 25.04
C ALA A 11 -50.72 41.03 25.51
N VAL A 12 -49.70 40.84 24.67
CA VAL A 12 -48.52 40.03 25.03
C VAL A 12 -47.92 40.62 26.29
N THR A 13 -47.94 39.86 27.37
CA THR A 13 -47.37 40.32 28.64
C THR A 13 -45.85 40.34 28.51
N GLY A 14 -45.16 41.26 29.21
CA GLY A 14 -43.70 41.35 29.14
C GLY A 14 -42.98 40.03 29.47
N LEU A 15 -43.63 39.15 30.25
CA LEU A 15 -43.17 37.80 30.55
C LEU A 15 -43.18 36.89 29.30
N GLU A 16 -44.25 36.90 28.51
CA GLU A 16 -44.37 36.09 27.28
C GLU A 16 -43.31 36.50 26.26
N LEU A 17 -42.99 37.80 26.18
CA LEU A 17 -41.93 38.31 25.32
C LEU A 17 -40.54 37.77 25.74
N ILE A 18 -40.24 37.76 27.05
CA ILE A 18 -38.97 37.23 27.59
C ILE A 18 -38.84 35.73 27.31
N ILE A 19 -39.93 34.97 27.50
CA ILE A 19 -39.95 33.54 27.21
C ILE A 19 -39.73 33.29 25.70
N LEU A 20 -40.38 34.06 24.83
CA LEU A 20 -40.25 33.89 23.40
C LEU A 20 -38.82 34.19 22.93
N VAL A 21 -38.21 35.27 23.41
CA VAL A 21 -36.82 35.63 23.08
C VAL A 21 -35.84 34.57 23.57
N SER A 22 -36.00 34.07 24.81
CA SER A 22 -35.10 33.05 25.36
C SER A 22 -35.19 31.71 24.61
N VAL A 23 -36.39 31.27 24.22
CA VAL A 23 -36.57 30.09 23.37
C VAL A 23 -35.92 30.28 21.99
N LEU A 24 -36.04 31.48 21.42
CA LEU A 24 -35.48 31.77 20.10
C LEU A 24 -33.94 31.79 20.13
N VAL A 25 -33.34 32.36 21.18
CA VAL A 25 -31.88 32.34 21.39
C VAL A 25 -31.37 30.92 21.64
N ALA A 26 -32.06 30.14 22.48
CA ALA A 26 -31.69 28.75 22.75
C ALA A 26 -31.82 27.89 21.48
N GLY A 27 -32.89 28.08 20.71
CA GLY A 27 -33.09 27.42 19.42
C GLY A 27 -32.01 27.79 18.40
N ALA A 28 -31.66 29.07 18.30
CA ALA A 28 -30.59 29.53 17.41
C ALA A 28 -29.22 28.98 17.82
N ALA A 29 -28.90 28.95 19.11
CA ALA A 29 -27.66 28.37 19.63
C ALA A 29 -27.59 26.85 19.37
N PHE A 30 -28.70 26.13 19.62
CA PHE A 30 -28.80 24.70 19.32
C PHE A 30 -28.61 24.42 17.84
N LEU A 31 -29.25 25.21 16.98
CA LEU A 31 -29.18 25.07 15.53
C LEU A 31 -27.77 25.41 15.01
N LEU A 32 -27.10 26.40 15.58
CA LEU A 32 -25.69 26.70 15.29
C LEU A 32 -24.77 25.54 15.66
N VAL A 33 -24.90 24.96 16.85
CA VAL A 33 -24.07 23.82 17.29
C VAL A 33 -24.36 22.58 16.43
N PHE A 34 -25.62 22.31 16.14
CA PHE A 34 -26.02 21.17 15.32
C PHE A 34 -25.51 21.29 13.88
N LEU A 35 -25.59 22.47 13.27
CA LEU A 35 -25.09 22.72 11.93
C LEU A 35 -23.55 22.76 11.87
N SER A 36 -22.87 23.29 12.90
CA SER A 36 -21.41 23.31 12.94
C SER A 36 -20.80 21.92 13.16
N GLY A 37 -21.53 20.98 13.76
CA GLY A 37 -21.15 19.55 13.79
C GLY A 37 -21.27 18.83 12.43
N CYS A 38 -22.00 19.40 11.47
CA CYS A 38 -22.15 18.87 10.11
C CYS A 38 -21.22 19.55 9.08
N ALA A 39 -20.50 20.60 9.47
CA ALA A 39 -19.52 21.22 8.58
C ALA A 39 -18.31 20.28 8.47
N PRO A 40 -17.84 19.95 7.25
CA PRO A 40 -16.61 19.19 7.08
C PRO A 40 -15.47 19.98 7.71
N ASP A 41 -14.82 19.39 8.70
CA ASP A 41 -13.67 19.98 9.37
C ASP A 41 -12.62 20.37 8.30
N PRO A 42 -12.25 21.65 8.17
CA PRO A 42 -11.29 22.09 7.17
C PRO A 42 -9.88 21.49 7.40
N LEU A 43 -9.64 20.86 8.55
CA LEU A 43 -8.42 20.10 8.83
C LEU A 43 -8.48 18.63 8.38
N ARG A 44 -9.65 18.12 7.94
CA ARG A 44 -9.75 16.76 7.43
C ARG A 44 -9.24 16.67 6.00
N THR A 45 -8.20 15.86 5.82
CA THR A 45 -7.59 15.56 4.52
C THR A 45 -8.53 14.81 3.57
N PHE A 46 -9.55 14.09 4.09
CA PHE A 46 -10.46 13.26 3.29
C PHE A 46 -11.95 13.59 3.55
N PRO A 47 -12.71 14.01 2.52
CA PRO A 47 -14.12 14.40 2.67
C PRO A 47 -15.08 13.23 2.90
N GLY A 48 -14.63 11.97 2.82
CA GLY A 48 -15.45 10.77 2.97
C GLY A 48 -15.62 10.23 4.41
N GLY A 49 -15.00 10.87 5.40
CA GLY A 49 -15.06 10.44 6.81
C GLY A 49 -14.11 9.29 7.16
N LEU A 50 -14.20 8.82 8.42
CA LEU A 50 -13.25 7.86 9.02
C LEU A 50 -13.16 6.53 8.27
N VAL A 51 -14.23 6.09 7.61
CA VAL A 51 -14.25 4.86 6.81
C VAL A 51 -13.41 5.02 5.54
N ALA A 52 -13.56 6.12 4.82
CA ALA A 52 -12.73 6.42 3.65
C ALA A 52 -11.26 6.54 4.06
N GLU A 53 -10.97 7.24 5.16
CA GLU A 53 -9.63 7.36 5.71
C GLU A 53 -9.02 5.98 6.07
N SER A 54 -9.78 5.11 6.72
CA SER A 54 -9.31 3.74 7.03
C SER A 54 -9.08 2.89 5.78
N ALA A 55 -9.90 3.05 4.73
CA ALA A 55 -9.74 2.36 3.46
C ALA A 55 -8.52 2.87 2.67
N TYR A 56 -8.15 4.15 2.80
CA TYR A 56 -6.92 4.69 2.22
C TYR A 56 -5.66 4.31 3.03
N ILE A 57 -5.76 4.26 4.36
CA ILE A 57 -4.62 3.87 5.22
C ILE A 57 -4.36 2.36 5.16
N SER A 58 -5.39 1.56 4.89
CA SER A 58 -5.26 0.11 4.65
C SER A 58 -5.23 -0.29 3.17
N GLY A 59 -5.48 0.67 2.28
CA GLY A 59 -5.34 0.52 0.84
C GLY A 59 -3.87 0.63 0.45
N ASP A 60 -3.52 0.03 -0.69
CA ASP A 60 -2.18 0.04 -1.28
C ASP A 60 -1.19 -0.89 -0.57
N ASN A 61 -1.67 -2.05 -0.12
CA ASN A 61 -0.79 -3.06 0.47
C ASN A 61 -0.28 -4.03 -0.60
N VAL A 62 1.04 -4.17 -0.68
CA VAL A 62 1.66 -5.16 -1.57
C VAL A 62 1.56 -6.54 -0.92
N GLN A 63 1.19 -7.55 -1.71
CA GLN A 63 1.24 -8.96 -1.32
C GLN A 63 2.04 -9.80 -2.31
N THR A 64 2.60 -10.91 -1.85
CA THR A 64 3.23 -11.91 -2.72
C THR A 64 2.17 -12.79 -3.39
N VAL A 65 2.32 -13.02 -4.69
CA VAL A 65 1.49 -13.94 -5.46
C VAL A 65 2.31 -15.17 -5.85
N GLY A 66 1.81 -16.35 -5.50
CA GLY A 66 2.45 -17.63 -5.83
C GLY A 66 3.75 -17.87 -5.04
N ASN A 67 4.66 -18.64 -5.64
CA ASN A 67 5.86 -19.08 -4.96
C ASN A 67 7.02 -18.09 -5.09
N VAL A 68 7.89 -18.07 -4.08
CA VAL A 68 9.21 -17.41 -4.16
C VAL A 68 10.24 -18.40 -4.70
N TYR A 69 10.98 -18.01 -5.73
CA TYR A 69 12.03 -18.82 -6.33
C TYR A 69 13.42 -18.26 -6.04
N GLY A 70 14.33 -19.14 -5.68
CA GLY A 70 15.74 -18.86 -5.47
C GLY A 70 16.63 -19.45 -6.57
N PHE A 71 17.77 -18.81 -6.80
CA PHE A 71 18.79 -19.27 -7.73
C PHE A 71 20.20 -19.09 -7.15
N PRO A 72 21.19 -19.90 -7.60
CA PRO A 72 22.57 -19.77 -7.16
C PRO A 72 23.16 -18.39 -7.45
N MET A 73 24.17 -17.98 -6.67
CA MET A 73 24.95 -16.75 -6.88
C MET A 73 25.89 -16.90 -8.08
N THR A 74 25.31 -16.93 -9.28
CA THR A 74 26.04 -17.08 -10.54
C THR A 74 25.43 -16.17 -11.59
N SER A 75 26.25 -15.59 -12.46
CA SER A 75 25.78 -14.79 -13.58
C SER A 75 24.95 -15.66 -14.52
N ARG A 76 23.83 -15.14 -15.01
CA ARG A 76 22.93 -15.90 -15.88
C ARG A 76 22.08 -15.00 -16.75
N THR A 77 21.57 -15.58 -17.84
CA THR A 77 20.57 -14.93 -18.69
C THR A 77 19.31 -15.78 -18.67
N LYS A 78 18.15 -15.14 -18.44
CA LYS A 78 16.84 -15.80 -18.52
C LYS A 78 15.88 -14.90 -19.28
N GLY A 79 15.42 -15.37 -20.45
CA GLY A 79 14.65 -14.52 -21.36
C GLY A 79 15.49 -13.31 -21.79
N LEU A 80 14.94 -12.12 -21.60
CA LEU A 80 15.61 -10.84 -21.90
C LEU A 80 16.46 -10.31 -20.75
N LEU A 81 16.31 -10.84 -19.54
CA LEU A 81 17.02 -10.36 -18.36
C LEU A 81 18.39 -11.04 -18.23
N ARG A 82 19.45 -10.23 -18.21
CA ARG A 82 20.80 -10.66 -17.87
C ARG A 82 21.14 -10.27 -16.43
N VAL A 83 21.41 -11.26 -15.59
CA VAL A 83 21.86 -11.08 -14.20
C VAL A 83 23.37 -11.26 -14.13
N ILE A 84 24.08 -10.29 -13.56
CA ILE A 84 25.53 -10.26 -13.42
C ILE A 84 25.87 -10.16 -11.93
N THR A 85 26.53 -11.18 -11.41
CA THR A 85 27.00 -11.22 -10.02
C THR A 85 28.46 -10.79 -9.96
N VAL A 86 28.80 -9.84 -9.08
CA VAL A 86 30.20 -9.37 -8.92
C VAL A 86 31.13 -10.46 -8.41
N LYS A 87 30.62 -11.33 -7.53
CA LYS A 87 31.33 -12.49 -6.99
C LYS A 87 30.45 -13.73 -7.14
N GLU A 88 30.90 -14.69 -7.93
CA GLU A 88 30.17 -15.94 -8.12
C GLU A 88 30.45 -16.92 -6.99
N ASP A 89 29.40 -17.57 -6.50
CA ASP A 89 29.46 -18.70 -5.58
C ASP A 89 28.23 -19.62 -5.81
N PRO A 90 28.38 -20.70 -6.60
CA PRO A 90 27.25 -21.60 -6.90
C PRO A 90 26.75 -22.39 -5.68
N MET A 91 27.46 -22.35 -4.55
CA MET A 91 27.07 -22.99 -3.29
C MET A 91 26.25 -22.08 -2.38
N GLN A 92 25.91 -20.87 -2.84
CA GLN A 92 25.06 -19.93 -2.12
C GLN A 92 23.85 -19.51 -2.96
N LEU A 93 22.73 -19.23 -2.30
CA LEU A 93 21.58 -18.56 -2.90
C LEU A 93 21.94 -17.10 -3.18
N GLY A 94 21.85 -16.64 -4.42
CA GLY A 94 22.27 -15.29 -4.80
C GLY A 94 21.27 -14.47 -5.58
N VAL A 95 20.22 -15.08 -6.13
CA VAL A 95 19.16 -14.34 -6.83
C VAL A 95 17.82 -14.87 -6.35
N VAL A 96 16.89 -13.96 -6.07
CA VAL A 96 15.53 -14.30 -5.66
C VAL A 96 14.55 -13.67 -6.62
N ARG A 97 13.49 -14.40 -6.94
CA ARG A 97 12.44 -13.97 -7.84
C ARG A 97 11.08 -14.35 -7.31
N PHE A 98 10.17 -13.39 -7.30
CA PHE A 98 8.82 -13.56 -6.77
C PHE A 98 7.89 -12.59 -7.48
N THR A 99 6.59 -12.86 -7.41
CA THR A 99 5.58 -11.98 -8.00
C THR A 99 4.87 -11.24 -6.90
N VAL A 100 4.56 -9.97 -7.15
CA VAL A 100 3.76 -9.14 -6.24
C VAL A 100 2.54 -8.58 -6.94
N SER A 101 1.50 -8.30 -6.16
CA SER A 101 0.31 -7.55 -6.57
C SER A 101 -0.16 -6.65 -5.45
N LEU A 102 -1.10 -5.76 -5.74
CA LEU A 102 -1.89 -5.12 -4.68
C LEU A 102 -2.79 -6.14 -3.97
N PHE A 103 -3.23 -5.79 -2.77
CA PHE A 103 -4.22 -6.58 -2.02
C PHE A 103 -5.58 -6.49 -2.72
N ILE A 104 -6.39 -7.55 -2.63
CA ILE A 104 -7.69 -7.56 -3.31
C ILE A 104 -8.60 -6.55 -2.63
N GLY A 105 -9.11 -5.60 -3.42
CA GLY A 105 -9.96 -4.50 -2.93
C GLY A 105 -9.23 -3.17 -2.82
N ASP A 106 -7.91 -3.14 -3.00
CA ASP A 106 -7.15 -1.89 -3.14
C ASP A 106 -7.59 -1.14 -4.39
N THR A 107 -7.70 0.19 -4.26
CA THR A 107 -8.13 1.08 -5.34
C THR A 107 -7.04 2.06 -5.77
N GLY A 108 -5.94 2.16 -5.04
CA GLY A 108 -4.80 2.98 -5.43
C GLY A 108 -3.80 2.21 -6.29
N ALA A 109 -2.63 2.81 -6.47
CA ALA A 109 -1.55 2.29 -7.28
C ALA A 109 -0.22 2.59 -6.58
N ILE A 110 0.76 1.70 -6.74
CA ILE A 110 2.07 1.86 -6.12
C ILE A 110 3.11 2.17 -7.18
N ASP A 111 3.72 3.35 -7.08
CA ASP A 111 4.86 3.72 -7.90
C ASP A 111 6.08 2.85 -7.53
N MET A 112 6.38 1.86 -8.38
CA MET A 112 7.46 0.91 -8.14
C MET A 112 8.85 1.51 -8.33
N ASP A 113 8.99 2.69 -8.95
CA ASP A 113 10.27 3.42 -9.00
C ASP A 113 10.69 3.93 -7.62
N LYS A 114 9.73 4.13 -6.73
CA LYS A 114 9.98 4.68 -5.39
C LYS A 114 9.99 3.64 -4.29
N VAL A 115 9.68 2.39 -4.61
CA VAL A 115 9.75 1.28 -3.65
C VAL A 115 11.20 1.05 -3.22
N ARG A 116 11.44 1.10 -1.91
CA ARG A 116 12.73 0.72 -1.32
C ARG A 116 12.70 -0.77 -1.01
N VAL A 117 13.73 -1.50 -1.44
CA VAL A 117 13.89 -2.92 -1.13
C VAL A 117 15.04 -3.10 -0.15
N LEU A 118 14.77 -3.80 0.94
CA LEU A 118 15.74 -4.18 1.95
C LEU A 118 15.96 -5.68 1.90
N TRP A 119 17.22 -6.09 1.88
CA TRP A 119 17.64 -7.46 2.11
C TRP A 119 18.24 -7.57 3.51
N SER A 120 17.80 -8.53 4.31
CA SER A 120 18.34 -8.76 5.64
C SER A 120 18.80 -10.20 5.83
N ARG A 121 19.98 -10.39 6.43
CA ARG A 121 20.57 -11.68 6.78
C ARG A 121 21.44 -11.52 8.02
N ASN A 122 21.32 -12.40 9.03
CA ASN A 122 22.17 -12.39 10.23
C ASN A 122 22.28 -11.02 10.93
N ASN A 123 21.18 -10.27 11.04
CA ASN A 123 21.13 -8.88 11.56
C ASN A 123 21.91 -7.83 10.75
N GLU A 124 22.44 -8.20 9.58
CA GLU A 124 22.92 -7.25 8.58
C GLU A 124 21.77 -6.86 7.66
N PHE A 125 21.81 -5.62 7.17
CA PHE A 125 20.81 -5.08 6.26
C PHE A 125 21.52 -4.45 5.06
N GLU A 126 20.97 -4.68 3.88
CA GLU A 126 21.46 -4.18 2.61
C GLU A 126 20.31 -3.54 1.85
N ILE A 127 20.46 -2.27 1.48
CA ILE A 127 19.47 -1.58 0.64
C ILE A 127 19.75 -1.96 -0.81
N ILE A 128 18.78 -2.61 -1.44
CA ILE A 128 18.85 -3.05 -2.84
C ILE A 128 18.16 -1.98 -3.70
N ARG A 129 18.89 -1.43 -4.67
CA ARG A 129 18.35 -0.36 -5.53
C ARG A 129 17.70 -0.94 -6.78
N LYS A 130 16.73 -0.22 -7.33
CA LYS A 130 16.09 -0.59 -8.59
C LYS A 130 17.03 -0.31 -9.75
N THR A 131 17.06 -1.20 -10.74
CA THR A 131 17.74 -1.01 -12.03
C THR A 131 16.79 -1.28 -13.19
N PRO A 132 17.13 -0.82 -14.41
CA PRO A 132 16.36 -1.14 -15.61
C PRO A 132 16.22 -2.65 -15.85
N PRO A 133 15.15 -3.09 -16.55
CA PRO A 133 14.78 -4.51 -16.67
C PRO A 133 15.61 -5.33 -17.65
N THR A 134 16.62 -4.75 -18.29
CA THR A 134 17.47 -5.44 -19.29
C THR A 134 18.69 -6.10 -18.66
N VAL A 135 19.33 -5.43 -17.69
CA VAL A 135 20.54 -5.91 -17.03
C VAL A 135 20.46 -5.63 -15.53
N LEU A 136 20.56 -6.69 -14.74
CA LEU A 136 20.60 -6.66 -13.28
C LEU A 136 22.02 -6.94 -12.80
N ILE A 137 22.71 -5.91 -12.31
CA ILE A 137 24.05 -6.05 -11.72
C ILE A 137 23.91 -6.07 -10.20
N CYS A 138 24.38 -7.12 -9.52
CA CYS A 138 24.24 -7.20 -8.07
C CYS A 138 25.15 -6.18 -7.35
N PRO A 139 24.69 -5.51 -6.28
CA PRO A 139 23.39 -5.66 -5.64
C PRO A 139 22.30 -4.73 -6.19
N ASN A 140 21.27 -5.27 -6.83
CA ASN A 140 20.13 -4.49 -7.32
C ASN A 140 18.89 -5.37 -7.46
N TRP A 141 17.74 -4.76 -7.75
CA TRP A 141 16.49 -5.42 -8.10
C TRP A 141 15.87 -4.79 -9.35
N THR A 142 14.98 -5.51 -10.02
CA THR A 142 14.24 -4.99 -11.17
C THR A 142 12.89 -5.69 -11.34
N ILE A 143 12.00 -5.08 -12.13
CA ILE A 143 10.76 -5.69 -12.60
C ILE A 143 11.10 -6.54 -13.82
N SER A 144 11.19 -7.84 -13.64
CA SER A 144 11.58 -8.80 -14.68
C SER A 144 10.46 -9.16 -15.65
N ASN A 145 9.19 -9.10 -15.22
CA ASN A 145 8.02 -9.27 -16.06
C ASN A 145 6.81 -8.53 -15.45
N LYS A 146 5.82 -8.23 -16.29
CA LYS A 146 4.53 -7.64 -15.88
C LYS A 146 3.39 -8.50 -16.43
N TYR A 147 2.36 -8.68 -15.63
CA TYR A 147 1.19 -9.50 -15.97
C TYR A 147 -0.10 -8.80 -15.55
N ASN A 148 -1.20 -9.17 -16.19
CA ASN A 148 -2.53 -8.83 -15.74
C ASN A 148 -3.22 -10.08 -15.17
N MET A 149 -3.98 -9.92 -14.09
CA MET A 149 -4.78 -10.98 -13.47
C MET A 149 -5.87 -11.50 -14.40
N LEU A 150 -6.43 -10.62 -15.25
CA LEU A 150 -7.44 -11.00 -16.22
C LEU A 150 -6.77 -11.59 -17.48
N PRO A 151 -7.06 -12.85 -17.83
CA PRO A 151 -6.51 -13.46 -19.04
C PRO A 151 -6.85 -12.64 -20.29
N GLY A 152 -5.88 -12.48 -21.18
CA GLY A 152 -6.04 -11.71 -22.43
C GLY A 152 -5.90 -10.19 -22.27
N ARG A 153 -5.68 -9.70 -21.05
CA ARG A 153 -5.22 -8.33 -20.81
C ARG A 153 -3.71 -8.31 -20.59
N ILE A 154 -3.10 -7.19 -20.93
CA ILE A 154 -1.67 -6.94 -20.73
C ILE A 154 -1.59 -5.84 -19.67
N ALA A 155 -0.67 -5.99 -18.73
CA ALA A 155 -0.27 -4.87 -17.89
C ALA A 155 0.27 -3.75 -18.78
N ASP A 156 0.09 -2.50 -18.39
CA ASP A 156 0.53 -1.41 -19.24
C ASP A 156 2.07 -1.24 -19.21
N ALA A 157 2.55 -0.18 -19.87
CA ALA A 157 3.97 0.04 -20.04
C ALA A 157 4.63 0.69 -18.81
N ASP A 158 3.85 1.32 -17.92
CA ASP A 158 4.38 2.09 -16.81
C ASP A 158 4.81 1.19 -15.64
N GLU A 159 5.46 1.77 -14.64
CA GLU A 159 5.96 1.01 -13.48
C GLU A 159 5.10 1.26 -12.24
N TRP A 160 3.81 1.52 -12.43
CA TRP A 160 2.83 1.66 -11.36
C TRP A 160 2.12 0.33 -11.20
N LEU A 161 2.21 -0.26 -10.00
CA LEU A 161 1.50 -1.49 -9.72
C LEU A 161 0.04 -1.16 -9.42
N GLU A 162 -0.84 -1.43 -10.39
CA GLU A 162 -2.27 -1.10 -10.33
C GLU A 162 -3.16 -2.29 -9.92
N PRO A 163 -4.44 -2.05 -9.56
CA PRO A 163 -5.38 -3.12 -9.26
C PRO A 163 -5.59 -4.05 -10.45
N GLY A 164 -5.39 -5.36 -10.21
CA GLY A 164 -5.47 -6.37 -11.26
C GLY A 164 -4.17 -6.59 -12.02
N GLU A 165 -3.07 -5.93 -11.64
CA GLU A 165 -1.74 -6.20 -12.19
C GLU A 165 -0.87 -7.04 -11.24
N GLN A 166 0.15 -7.68 -11.81
CA GLN A 166 1.16 -8.43 -11.07
C GLN A 166 2.53 -8.19 -11.68
N PHE A 167 3.51 -7.85 -10.85
CA PHE A 167 4.90 -7.64 -11.30
C PHE A 167 5.80 -8.75 -10.76
N GLU A 168 6.55 -9.41 -11.65
CA GLU A 168 7.61 -10.35 -11.27
C GLU A 168 8.86 -9.57 -10.93
N ILE A 169 9.24 -9.55 -9.66
CA ILE A 169 10.45 -8.91 -9.16
C ILE A 169 11.59 -9.93 -9.19
N THR A 170 12.73 -9.54 -9.74
CA THR A 170 14.00 -10.26 -9.60
C THR A 170 14.99 -9.38 -8.85
N LEU A 171 15.58 -9.90 -7.78
CA LEU A 171 16.57 -9.19 -6.97
C LEU A 171 17.81 -10.05 -6.70
N CYS A 172 18.94 -9.40 -6.47
CA CYS A 172 20.14 -10.06 -5.97
C CYS A 172 20.90 -9.19 -4.96
N PRO A 173 21.27 -9.72 -3.78
CA PRO A 173 22.12 -9.05 -2.80
C PRO A 173 23.60 -9.05 -3.20
N THR A 174 24.44 -8.35 -2.44
CA THR A 174 25.90 -8.34 -2.63
C THR A 174 26.51 -9.71 -2.30
N THR A 175 26.02 -10.33 -1.23
CA THR A 175 26.51 -11.63 -0.77
C THR A 175 25.40 -12.66 -0.75
N GLY A 176 25.69 -13.86 -1.24
CA GLY A 176 24.74 -14.95 -1.23
C GLY A 176 24.39 -15.42 0.19
N THR A 177 23.34 -16.21 0.30
CA THR A 177 22.95 -16.87 1.55
C THR A 177 23.37 -18.33 1.51
N PRO A 178 24.11 -18.82 2.52
CA PRO A 178 24.52 -20.22 2.56
C PRO A 178 23.31 -21.14 2.76
N SER A 179 23.53 -22.45 2.54
CA SER A 179 22.53 -23.48 2.87
C SER A 179 22.07 -23.34 4.32
N TYR A 180 20.77 -23.54 4.57
CA TYR A 180 20.10 -23.28 5.86
C TYR A 180 20.13 -21.82 6.36
N GLY A 181 20.69 -20.89 5.61
CA GLY A 181 20.69 -19.48 5.95
C GLY A 181 19.30 -18.87 5.82
N GLN A 182 18.90 -18.10 6.83
CA GLN A 182 17.67 -17.30 6.82
C GLN A 182 17.94 -15.92 6.22
N PHE A 183 16.98 -15.42 5.47
CA PHE A 183 16.99 -14.06 4.95
C PHE A 183 15.58 -13.49 4.90
N THR A 184 15.49 -12.17 4.86
CA THR A 184 14.22 -11.45 4.75
C THR A 184 14.33 -10.42 3.64
N ILE A 185 13.31 -10.37 2.77
CA ILE A 185 13.13 -9.29 1.79
C ILE A 185 12.02 -8.39 2.32
N THR A 186 12.27 -7.09 2.42
CA THR A 186 11.26 -6.11 2.81
C THR A 186 11.07 -5.08 1.71
N LEU A 187 9.86 -4.96 1.17
CA LEU A 187 9.48 -3.93 0.22
C LEU A 187 8.79 -2.81 0.99
N TRP A 188 9.28 -1.59 0.83
CA TRP A 188 8.75 -0.37 1.42
C TRP A 188 8.25 0.54 0.30
N PRO A 189 6.95 0.47 -0.04
CA PRO A 189 6.32 1.50 -0.87
C PRO A 189 6.42 2.88 -0.21
N GLU A 190 6.37 3.94 -1.02
CA GLU A 190 6.25 5.30 -0.50
C GLU A 190 4.82 5.54 0.03
N GLY A 191 4.66 6.45 0.99
CA GLY A 191 3.36 6.86 1.49
C GLY A 191 2.91 6.10 2.74
N VAL A 192 1.63 5.74 2.79
CA VAL A 192 0.95 5.14 3.96
C VAL A 192 0.88 3.61 3.92
N ALA A 193 1.22 3.01 2.78
CA ALA A 193 1.22 1.58 2.56
C ALA A 193 2.14 0.84 3.55
N ALA A 194 1.66 -0.29 4.08
CA ALA A 194 2.47 -1.09 5.00
C ALA A 194 3.58 -1.84 4.22
N PRO A 195 4.77 -2.03 4.83
CA PRO A 195 5.85 -2.77 4.20
C PRO A 195 5.51 -4.26 4.04
N LEU A 196 5.75 -4.81 2.85
CA LEU A 196 5.67 -6.24 2.61
C LEU A 196 6.96 -6.93 3.06
N THR A 197 6.86 -7.84 4.02
CA THR A 197 8.00 -8.60 4.56
C THR A 197 7.91 -10.07 4.18
N ILE A 198 8.96 -10.60 3.55
CA ILE A 198 9.02 -11.95 2.98
C ILE A 198 10.20 -12.71 3.62
N PRO A 199 9.98 -13.38 4.77
CA PRO A 199 11.02 -14.18 5.42
C PRO A 199 11.16 -15.54 4.74
N ARG A 200 12.39 -15.97 4.46
CA ARG A 200 12.68 -17.24 3.77
C ARG A 200 13.94 -17.91 4.32
N MET A 201 14.05 -19.21 4.05
CA MET A 201 15.21 -20.02 4.40
C MET A 201 15.76 -20.69 3.15
N THR A 202 17.08 -20.66 3.00
CA THR A 202 17.79 -21.35 1.93
C THR A 202 17.76 -22.85 2.18
N PRO A 203 17.44 -23.70 1.18
CA PRO A 203 17.39 -25.14 1.37
C PRO A 203 18.76 -25.73 1.73
N ALA A 204 18.75 -26.98 2.21
CA ALA A 204 19.95 -27.73 2.57
C ALA A 204 20.95 -27.91 1.41
N ARG A 205 20.44 -27.94 0.18
CA ARG A 205 21.22 -28.14 -1.03
C ARG A 205 20.85 -27.07 -2.05
N ILE A 206 21.83 -26.31 -2.50
CA ILE A 206 21.66 -25.34 -3.58
C ILE A 206 21.44 -26.08 -4.91
N GLN A 207 20.37 -25.71 -5.60
CA GLN A 207 19.99 -26.26 -6.90
C GLN A 207 19.87 -25.12 -7.93
N PRO A 208 19.91 -25.43 -9.24
CA PRO A 208 19.79 -24.40 -10.29
C PRO A 208 18.51 -23.55 -10.20
N VAL A 209 17.44 -24.12 -9.62
CA VAL A 209 16.18 -23.47 -9.26
C VAL A 209 15.72 -24.06 -7.93
N MET A 210 15.36 -23.19 -6.99
CA MET A 210 14.86 -23.58 -5.68
C MET A 210 13.48 -22.94 -5.49
N ASN A 211 12.47 -23.72 -5.11
CA ASN A 211 11.23 -23.16 -4.59
C ASN A 211 11.43 -22.91 -3.09
N LEU A 212 11.24 -21.67 -2.64
CA LEU A 212 11.47 -21.23 -1.27
C LEU A 212 10.17 -21.10 -0.46
N GLY A 213 9.02 -21.38 -1.07
CA GLY A 213 7.69 -21.11 -0.50
C GLY A 213 7.11 -19.88 -1.14
#